data_AF-A0A8T2VU13-F1
#
_entry.id   AF-A0A8T2VU13-F1
#
_cell.length_a   1.000
_cell.length_b   1.000
_cell.length_c   1.000
_cell.angle_alpha   90.00
_cell.angle_beta   90.00
_cell.angle_gamma   90.00
#
_symmetry.space_group_name_H-M   'P 1'
#
loop_
_entity.id
_entity.type
_entity.pdbx_description
1 polymer ?
#
loop_
_entity_poly.entity_id
_entity_poly.type
_entity_poly.pdbx_seq_one_letter_code
_entity_poly.pdbx_strand_id
1 'polypeptide(L)'
;MYLATLPAGNTPRIVSRPARKRSCIVRAAITDVDKAHMRHALDLARTALGQTFPNPAVGCVIVKDGVIIGEGYHPKAGLPHAEVYALRAAGRAAAGATAYVTLEPCDHYGRTPPCSKALVAAGVARVVVGVGDPNPLVDGGGVATLKKAGIEVDIGCEEEMCYDINKEFMERMKGC
;
A
#
# COMPACT_ATOMS: atom_id res chain seq x y z
N MET A 1 -81.68 -25.15 -3.26
CA MET A 1 -80.92 -24.18 -4.08
C MET A 1 -80.25 -23.19 -3.14
N TYR A 2 -78.99 -23.44 -2.77
CA TYR A 2 -78.20 -22.56 -1.90
C TYR A 2 -77.41 -21.59 -2.80
N LEU A 3 -77.72 -20.29 -2.73
CA LEU A 3 -76.89 -19.23 -3.31
C LEU A 3 -75.96 -18.73 -2.20
N ALA A 4 -74.70 -19.19 -2.23
CA ALA A 4 -73.64 -18.67 -1.37
C ALA A 4 -72.92 -17.52 -2.08
N THR A 5 -72.92 -16.36 -1.44
CA THR A 5 -72.14 -15.17 -1.79
C THR A 5 -70.65 -15.42 -1.53
N LEU A 6 -69.79 -15.08 -2.50
CA LEU A 6 -68.33 -15.09 -2.36
C LEU A 6 -67.85 -13.67 -1.99
N PRO A 7 -67.02 -13.47 -0.95
CA PRO A 7 -66.34 -12.20 -0.73
C PRO A 7 -65.02 -12.11 -1.51
N ALA A 8 -64.68 -10.89 -1.92
CA ALA A 8 -63.51 -10.52 -2.69
C ALA A 8 -62.19 -10.96 -2.02
N GLY A 9 -61.35 -11.65 -2.79
CA GLY A 9 -60.00 -12.06 -2.41
C GLY A 9 -59.05 -10.87 -2.31
N ASN A 10 -58.48 -10.73 -1.12
CA ASN A 10 -57.49 -9.75 -0.70
C ASN A 10 -56.13 -10.04 -1.39
N THR A 11 -55.59 -9.11 -2.19
CA THR A 11 -54.22 -9.21 -2.71
C THR A 11 -53.21 -8.76 -1.65
N PRO A 12 -52.11 -9.49 -1.42
CA PRO A 12 -51.11 -9.06 -0.45
C PRO A 12 -50.34 -7.85 -1.00
N ARG A 13 -50.41 -6.72 -0.29
CA ARG A 13 -49.53 -5.57 -0.52
C ARG A 13 -48.09 -6.00 -0.22
N ILE A 14 -47.26 -6.02 -1.25
CA ILE A 14 -45.80 -6.11 -1.13
C ILE A 14 -45.34 -4.85 -0.40
N VAL A 15 -44.98 -5.00 0.88
CA VAL A 15 -44.34 -3.92 1.64
C VAL A 15 -42.89 -3.87 1.18
N SER A 16 -42.57 -2.91 0.31
CA SER A 16 -41.21 -2.68 -0.15
C SER A 16 -40.35 -2.24 1.05
N ARG A 17 -39.37 -3.08 1.43
CA ARG A 17 -38.36 -2.71 2.43
C ARG A 17 -37.59 -1.50 1.90
N PRO A 18 -37.35 -0.46 2.70
CA PRO A 18 -36.54 0.66 2.24
C PRO A 18 -35.13 0.14 1.93
N ALA A 19 -34.62 0.51 0.75
CA ALA A 19 -33.26 0.23 0.35
C ALA A 19 -32.30 0.77 1.42
N ARG A 20 -31.51 -0.11 2.05
CA ARG A 20 -30.40 0.31 2.91
C ARG A 20 -29.52 1.23 2.08
N LYS A 21 -29.49 2.52 2.45
CA LYS A 21 -28.51 3.48 1.91
C LYS A 21 -27.14 2.85 2.15
N ARG A 22 -26.49 2.40 1.07
CA ARG A 22 -25.08 2.04 1.10
C ARG A 22 -24.37 3.32 1.51
N SER A 23 -23.86 3.36 2.75
CA SER A 23 -22.91 4.38 3.16
C SER A 23 -21.76 4.30 2.16
N CYS A 24 -21.71 5.26 1.26
CA CYS A 24 -20.55 5.53 0.44
C CYS A 24 -19.46 5.99 1.43
N ILE A 25 -18.70 5.05 1.96
CA ILE A 25 -17.44 5.34 2.63
C ILE A 25 -16.60 6.06 1.58
N VAL A 26 -16.44 7.37 1.77
CA VAL A 26 -15.54 8.19 0.98
C VAL A 26 -14.16 7.55 1.13
N ARG A 27 -13.62 7.02 0.04
CA ARG A 27 -12.28 6.44 -0.01
C ARG A 27 -11.30 7.50 0.51
N ALA A 28 -10.56 7.19 1.57
CA ALA A 28 -9.63 8.14 2.15
C ALA A 28 -8.50 8.38 1.15
N ALA A 29 -8.50 9.57 0.56
CA ALA A 29 -7.34 10.14 -0.12
C ALA A 29 -6.14 10.15 0.84
N ILE A 30 -4.92 10.15 0.30
CA ILE A 30 -3.68 10.37 1.06
C ILE A 30 -3.87 11.55 2.02
N THR A 31 -3.79 11.27 3.32
CA THR A 31 -4.05 12.23 4.40
C THR A 31 -2.78 12.99 4.78
N ASP A 32 -2.91 14.05 5.60
CA ASP A 32 -1.73 14.73 6.13
C ASP A 32 -0.94 13.86 7.13
N VAL A 33 -1.61 12.91 7.79
CA VAL A 33 -0.94 11.89 8.61
C VAL A 33 -0.11 10.96 7.73
N ASP A 34 -0.65 10.54 6.58
CA ASP A 34 0.09 9.72 5.61
C ASP A 34 1.33 10.45 5.11
N LYS A 35 1.20 11.74 4.77
CA LYS A 35 2.33 12.59 4.38
C LYS A 35 3.40 12.70 5.47
N ALA A 36 3.01 12.84 6.74
CA ALA A 36 3.95 12.91 7.86
C ALA A 36 4.77 11.61 7.99
N HIS A 37 4.12 10.44 7.88
CA HIS A 37 4.82 9.16 7.90
C HIS A 37 5.68 8.94 6.66
N MET A 38 5.24 9.40 5.49
CA MET A 38 6.05 9.33 4.27
C MET A 38 7.29 10.23 4.36
N ARG A 39 7.19 11.44 4.92
CA ARG A 39 8.35 12.30 5.18
C ARG A 39 9.33 11.65 6.16
N HIS A 40 8.83 10.95 7.17
CA HIS A 40 9.69 10.17 8.07
C HIS A 40 10.40 9.02 7.32
N ALA A 41 9.71 8.31 6.44
CA ALA A 41 10.33 7.31 5.57
C ALA A 41 11.38 7.93 4.63
N LEU A 42 11.15 9.14 4.11
CA LEU A 42 12.13 9.90 3.33
C LEU A 42 13.37 10.25 4.16
N ASP A 43 13.21 10.65 5.41
CA ASP A 43 14.34 10.96 6.30
C ASP A 43 15.19 9.71 6.56
N LEU A 44 14.56 8.53 6.73
CA LEU A 44 15.28 7.25 6.79
C LEU A 44 16.04 6.97 5.47
N ALA A 45 15.40 7.17 4.31
CA ALA A 45 16.04 6.97 3.00
C ALA A 45 17.28 7.87 2.82
N ARG A 46 17.19 9.12 3.27
CA ARG A 46 18.28 10.12 3.19
C ARG A 46 19.55 9.67 3.91
N THR A 47 19.44 8.87 4.97
CA THR A 47 20.61 8.34 5.71
C THR A 47 21.51 7.43 4.86
N ALA A 48 20.98 6.87 3.76
CA ALA A 48 21.68 5.94 2.89
C ALA A 48 22.20 6.58 1.59
N LEU A 49 21.99 7.88 1.39
CA LEU A 49 22.48 8.58 0.20
C LEU A 49 23.99 8.41 0.05
N GLY A 50 24.43 8.13 -1.18
CA GLY A 50 25.83 7.85 -1.53
C GLY A 50 26.32 6.44 -1.19
N GLN A 51 25.51 5.58 -0.56
CA GLN A 51 25.93 4.24 -0.13
C GLN A 51 25.21 3.10 -0.87
N THR A 52 24.08 3.40 -1.51
CA THR A 52 23.21 2.39 -2.13
C THR A 52 23.56 2.06 -3.58
N PHE A 53 24.41 2.84 -4.25
CA PHE A 53 24.71 2.64 -5.68
C PHE A 53 25.10 1.18 -5.99
N PRO A 54 24.54 0.56 -7.05
CA PRO A 54 23.67 1.15 -8.08
C PRO A 54 22.17 1.21 -7.74
N ASN A 55 21.76 0.79 -6.54
CA ASN A 55 20.37 0.74 -6.09
C ASN A 55 19.85 2.11 -5.60
N PRO A 56 18.52 2.33 -5.61
CA PRO A 56 17.93 3.55 -5.06
C PRO A 56 18.03 3.56 -3.52
N ALA A 57 18.03 4.77 -2.95
CA ALA A 57 17.82 4.97 -1.53
C ALA A 57 16.32 4.85 -1.23
N VAL A 58 15.96 3.88 -0.39
CA VAL A 58 14.56 3.60 -0.04
C VAL A 58 14.42 3.60 1.46
N GLY A 59 13.32 4.18 1.95
CA GLY A 59 12.90 4.13 3.35
C GLY A 59 11.50 3.54 3.47
N CYS A 60 11.23 2.91 4.61
CA CYS A 60 9.96 2.31 4.93
C CYS A 60 9.64 2.42 6.42
N VAL A 61 8.40 2.78 6.73
CA VAL A 61 7.87 2.80 8.11
C VAL A 61 6.57 2.02 8.17
N ILE A 62 6.35 1.29 9.25
CA ILE A 62 5.13 0.51 9.50
C ILE A 62 4.44 1.09 10.72
N VAL A 63 3.17 1.46 10.55
CA VAL A 63 2.36 2.15 11.54
C VAL A 63 1.13 1.34 11.88
N LYS A 64 0.87 1.18 13.18
CA LYS A 64 -0.34 0.53 13.68
C LYS A 64 -0.90 1.35 14.83
N ASP A 65 -2.20 1.62 14.79
CA ASP A 65 -2.91 2.41 15.81
C ASP A 65 -2.25 3.78 16.08
N GLY A 66 -1.72 4.41 15.01
CA GLY A 66 -1.04 5.71 15.07
C GLY A 66 0.40 5.67 15.59
N VAL A 67 0.94 4.48 15.89
CA VAL A 67 2.30 4.30 16.42
C VAL A 67 3.18 3.64 15.37
N ILE A 68 4.40 4.18 15.19
CA ILE A 68 5.42 3.53 14.36
C ILE A 68 5.93 2.30 15.12
N ILE A 69 5.70 1.12 14.54
CA ILE A 69 6.09 -0.17 15.12
C ILE A 69 7.28 -0.80 14.40
N GLY A 70 7.69 -0.26 13.25
CA GLY A 70 8.86 -0.72 12.53
C GLY A 70 9.38 0.32 11.56
N GLU A 71 10.70 0.37 11.43
CA GLU A 71 11.42 1.31 10.58
C GLU A 71 12.52 0.57 9.83
N GLY A 72 12.81 1.03 8.61
CA GLY A 72 13.85 0.45 7.80
C GLY A 72 14.26 1.37 6.66
N TYR A 73 15.51 1.22 6.24
CA TYR A 73 16.04 1.80 5.01
C TYR A 73 16.94 0.78 4.32
N HIS A 74 17.21 0.98 3.03
CA HIS A 74 18.18 0.15 2.31
C HIS A 74 19.59 0.71 2.51
N PRO A 75 20.50 0.05 3.25
CA PRO A 75 21.80 0.64 3.58
C PRO A 75 22.83 0.52 2.46
N LYS A 76 22.77 -0.56 1.66
CA LYS A 76 23.76 -0.87 0.62
C LYS A 76 23.27 -1.94 -0.33
N ALA A 77 23.67 -1.86 -1.60
CA ALA A 77 23.38 -2.87 -2.61
C ALA A 77 23.74 -4.30 -2.16
N GLY A 78 22.82 -5.25 -2.38
CA GLY A 78 22.96 -6.66 -2.00
C GLY A 78 22.52 -6.97 -0.56
N LEU A 79 22.25 -5.97 0.27
CA LEU A 79 21.58 -6.14 1.56
C LEU A 79 20.06 -6.07 1.40
N PRO A 80 19.29 -6.50 2.43
CA PRO A 80 17.84 -6.39 2.40
C PRO A 80 17.34 -4.97 2.08
N HIS A 81 16.15 -4.89 1.48
CA HIS A 81 15.49 -3.62 1.21
C HIS A 81 14.85 -3.03 2.47
N ALA A 82 14.40 -1.78 2.38
CA ALA A 82 13.84 -1.02 3.49
C ALA A 82 12.64 -1.75 4.14
N GLU A 83 11.75 -2.31 3.33
CA GLU A 83 10.54 -3.01 3.77
C GLU A 83 10.89 -4.23 4.62
N VAL A 84 11.97 -4.94 4.27
CA VAL A 84 12.42 -6.12 5.04
C VAL A 84 12.91 -5.71 6.43
N TYR A 85 13.65 -4.60 6.54
CA TYR A 85 14.08 -4.09 7.84
C TYR A 85 12.89 -3.60 8.68
N ALA A 86 11.98 -2.84 8.08
CA ALA A 86 10.78 -2.36 8.77
C ALA A 86 9.88 -3.51 9.24
N LEU A 87 9.68 -4.54 8.40
CA LEU A 87 8.94 -5.75 8.76
C LEU A 87 9.61 -6.56 9.88
N ARG A 88 10.94 -6.65 9.87
CA ARG A 88 11.69 -7.32 10.96
C ARG A 88 11.52 -6.58 12.28
N ALA A 89 11.57 -5.24 12.26
CA ALA A 89 11.35 -4.41 13.43
C ALA A 89 9.92 -4.53 13.98
N ALA A 90 8.91 -4.49 13.09
CA ALA A 90 7.50 -4.66 13.46
C ALA A 90 7.14 -6.09 13.89
N GLY A 91 7.84 -7.09 13.37
CA GLY A 91 7.56 -8.50 13.63
C GLY A 91 6.09 -8.86 13.36
N ARG A 92 5.48 -9.59 14.30
CA ARG A 92 4.06 -10.00 14.19
C ARG A 92 3.07 -8.84 14.30
N ALA A 93 3.50 -7.67 14.79
CA ALA A 93 2.61 -6.51 14.92
C ALA A 93 2.28 -5.87 13.56
N ALA A 94 3.05 -6.19 12.50
CA ALA A 94 2.80 -5.72 11.13
C ALA A 94 1.43 -6.16 10.57
N ALA A 95 0.86 -7.25 11.09
CA ALA A 95 -0.46 -7.71 10.66
C ALA A 95 -1.54 -6.66 10.96
N GLY A 96 -2.27 -6.25 9.93
CA GLY A 96 -3.29 -5.20 9.97
C GLY A 96 -2.74 -3.77 10.01
N ALA A 97 -1.42 -3.58 9.92
CA ALA A 97 -0.78 -2.26 9.92
C ALA A 97 -0.80 -1.58 8.54
N THR A 98 -0.42 -0.31 8.51
CA THR A 98 -0.14 0.45 7.28
C THR A 98 1.38 0.53 7.07
N ALA A 99 1.86 0.17 5.89
CA ALA A 99 3.24 0.41 5.49
C ALA A 99 3.34 1.66 4.60
N TYR A 100 4.29 2.53 4.88
CA TYR A 100 4.64 3.68 4.04
C TYR A 100 6.01 3.41 3.45
N VAL A 101 6.15 3.48 2.13
CA VAL A 101 7.38 3.16 1.41
C VAL A 101 7.66 4.20 0.34
N THR A 102 8.90 4.70 0.28
CA THR A 102 9.23 5.85 -0.58
C THR A 102 9.24 5.51 -2.08
N LEU A 103 9.48 4.25 -2.44
CA LEU A 103 9.48 3.74 -3.82
C LEU A 103 8.61 2.48 -3.90
N GLU A 104 8.02 2.20 -5.07
CA GLU A 104 7.22 0.99 -5.26
C GLU A 104 7.97 -0.29 -4.82
N PRO A 105 7.36 -1.15 -3.99
CA PRO A 105 7.97 -2.41 -3.57
C PRO A 105 8.29 -3.32 -4.76
N CYS A 106 9.51 -3.87 -4.80
CA CYS A 106 9.91 -4.76 -5.90
C CYS A 106 9.05 -6.03 -5.98
N ASP A 107 8.80 -6.51 -7.21
CA ASP A 107 7.99 -7.71 -7.49
C ASP A 107 8.76 -8.84 -8.20
N HIS A 108 10.05 -8.65 -8.47
CA HIS A 108 10.90 -9.63 -9.13
C HIS A 108 11.82 -10.36 -8.14
N TYR A 109 12.22 -11.58 -8.50
CA TYR A 109 13.25 -12.32 -7.77
C TYR A 109 14.63 -11.86 -8.23
N GLY A 110 15.29 -11.07 -7.39
CA GLY A 110 16.69 -10.68 -7.55
C GLY A 110 17.59 -11.49 -6.62
N ARG A 111 18.52 -10.80 -5.96
CA ARG A 111 19.36 -11.38 -4.89
C ARG A 111 18.56 -11.65 -3.61
N THR A 112 17.44 -10.95 -3.43
CA THR A 112 16.50 -11.09 -2.32
C THR A 112 15.10 -11.41 -2.85
N PRO A 113 14.23 -12.08 -2.06
CA PRO A 113 12.82 -12.25 -2.41
C PRO A 113 12.10 -10.90 -2.60
N PRO A 114 10.98 -10.87 -3.35
CA PRO A 114 10.24 -9.63 -3.61
C PRO A 114 9.63 -9.03 -2.34
N CYS A 115 9.76 -7.70 -2.18
CA CYS A 115 9.19 -6.98 -1.04
C CYS A 115 7.66 -6.98 -1.05
N SER A 116 7.04 -6.95 -2.22
CA SER A 116 5.57 -7.07 -2.39
C SER A 116 5.04 -8.33 -1.68
N LYS A 117 5.70 -9.47 -1.90
CA LYS A 117 5.34 -10.75 -1.29
C LYS A 117 5.62 -10.79 0.22
N ALA A 118 6.68 -10.12 0.68
CA ALA A 118 6.98 -10.02 2.11
C ALA A 118 5.89 -9.22 2.85
N LEU A 119 5.42 -8.11 2.27
CA LEU A 119 4.30 -7.31 2.80
C LEU A 119 3.00 -8.12 2.84
N VAL A 120 2.71 -8.87 1.77
CA VAL A 120 1.57 -9.81 1.72
C VAL A 120 1.67 -10.86 2.83
N ALA A 121 2.82 -11.51 2.96
CA ALA A 121 3.04 -12.55 3.98
C ALA A 121 2.93 -12.00 5.42
N ALA A 122 3.32 -10.74 5.63
CA ALA A 122 3.18 -10.06 6.91
C ALA A 122 1.73 -9.67 7.24
N GLY A 123 0.84 -9.68 6.25
CA GLY A 123 -0.58 -9.37 6.43
C GLY A 123 -0.85 -7.89 6.72
N VAL A 124 -0.06 -6.97 6.14
CA VAL A 124 -0.36 -5.53 6.22
C VAL A 124 -1.71 -5.24 5.57
N ALA A 125 -2.48 -4.30 6.12
CA ALA A 125 -3.81 -3.97 5.60
C ALA A 125 -3.76 -2.94 4.46
N ARG A 126 -2.79 -2.01 4.54
CA ARG A 126 -2.65 -0.90 3.60
C ARG A 126 -1.18 -0.61 3.31
N VAL A 127 -0.87 -0.23 2.08
CA VAL A 127 0.45 0.24 1.66
C VAL A 127 0.30 1.59 0.97
N VAL A 128 1.03 2.59 1.47
CA VAL A 128 1.11 3.92 0.87
C VAL A 128 2.47 4.07 0.22
N VAL A 129 2.47 4.27 -1.10
CA VAL A 129 3.67 4.36 -1.94
C VAL A 129 3.97 5.82 -2.26
N GLY A 130 5.23 6.21 -2.10
CA GLY A 130 5.70 7.55 -2.39
C GLY A 130 5.66 7.85 -3.89
N VAL A 131 6.46 7.11 -4.65
CA VAL A 131 6.52 7.17 -6.12
C VAL A 131 6.57 5.77 -6.72
N GLY A 132 6.01 5.60 -7.93
CA GLY A 132 6.12 4.35 -8.70
C GLY A 132 7.55 4.06 -9.12
N ASP A 133 7.89 2.79 -9.37
CA ASP A 133 9.23 2.42 -9.86
C ASP A 133 9.26 2.45 -11.39
N PRO A 134 10.08 3.31 -12.03
CA PRO A 134 10.19 3.39 -13.49
C PRO A 134 10.92 2.20 -14.12
N ASN A 135 11.48 1.29 -13.33
CA ASN A 135 12.11 0.08 -13.83
C ASN A 135 11.08 -0.81 -14.53
N PRO A 136 11.24 -1.16 -15.82
CA PRO A 136 10.30 -2.01 -16.55
C PRO A 136 10.06 -3.40 -15.93
N LEU A 137 10.99 -3.88 -15.10
CA LEU A 137 10.86 -5.13 -14.34
C LEU A 137 9.98 -5.01 -13.09
N VAL A 138 9.60 -3.79 -12.70
CA VAL A 138 8.82 -3.49 -11.51
C VAL A 138 7.55 -2.71 -11.84
N ASP A 139 7.58 -1.81 -12.83
CA ASP A 139 6.52 -0.87 -13.20
C ASP A 139 5.09 -1.43 -13.00
N GLY A 140 4.49 -1.08 -11.85
CA GLY A 140 3.14 -1.47 -11.45
C GLY A 140 2.94 -2.93 -11.00
N GLY A 141 3.95 -3.79 -11.12
CA GLY A 141 3.92 -5.19 -10.71
C GLY A 141 3.77 -5.36 -9.20
N GLY A 142 4.54 -4.60 -8.41
CA GLY A 142 4.50 -4.63 -6.95
C GLY A 142 3.14 -4.19 -6.41
N VAL A 143 2.64 -3.07 -6.93
CA VAL A 143 1.29 -2.57 -6.67
C VAL A 143 0.23 -3.60 -7.06
N ALA A 144 0.36 -4.23 -8.23
CA ALA A 144 -0.60 -5.23 -8.70
C ALA A 144 -0.62 -6.46 -7.79
N THR A 145 0.53 -6.93 -7.32
CA THR A 145 0.64 -8.06 -6.37
C THR A 145 -0.03 -7.74 -5.04
N LEU A 146 0.20 -6.55 -4.48
CA LEU A 146 -0.45 -6.10 -3.25
C LEU A 146 -1.98 -6.02 -3.41
N LYS A 147 -2.46 -5.37 -4.47
CA LYS A 147 -3.91 -5.26 -4.75
C LYS A 147 -4.58 -6.61 -4.95
N LYS A 148 -3.92 -7.55 -5.64
CA LYS A 148 -4.43 -8.93 -5.85
C LYS A 148 -4.56 -9.71 -4.54
N ALA A 149 -3.72 -9.41 -3.55
CA ALA A 149 -3.80 -9.98 -2.21
C ALA A 149 -4.86 -9.33 -1.30
N GLY A 150 -5.60 -8.32 -1.81
CA GLY A 150 -6.64 -7.61 -1.05
C GLY A 150 -6.11 -6.49 -0.16
N ILE A 151 -4.85 -6.08 -0.34
CA ILE A 151 -4.24 -4.96 0.38
C ILE A 151 -4.67 -3.65 -0.27
N GLU A 152 -5.04 -2.66 0.54
CA GLU A 152 -5.32 -1.30 0.07
C GLU A 152 -4.02 -0.61 -0.36
N VAL A 153 -3.98 -0.01 -1.54
CA VAL A 153 -2.76 0.64 -2.06
C VAL A 153 -3.06 2.04 -2.57
N ASP A 154 -2.41 3.03 -1.96
CA ASP A 154 -2.38 4.42 -2.40
C ASP A 154 -0.99 4.75 -2.95
N ILE A 155 -0.92 5.54 -4.02
CA ILE A 155 0.33 5.91 -4.70
C ILE A 155 0.36 7.42 -4.87
N GLY A 156 1.56 8.01 -4.80
CA GLY A 156 1.76 9.44 -5.03
C GLY A 156 1.81 10.26 -3.74
N CYS A 157 2.18 9.65 -2.61
CA CYS A 157 2.34 10.36 -1.34
C CYS A 157 3.69 11.06 -1.30
N GLU A 158 3.71 12.39 -1.29
CA GLU A 158 4.98 13.15 -1.39
C GLU A 158 5.82 12.75 -2.62
N GLU A 159 5.13 12.52 -3.74
CA GLU A 159 5.69 11.94 -4.96
C GLU A 159 6.92 12.69 -5.48
N GLU A 160 6.85 14.02 -5.56
CA GLU A 160 7.95 14.86 -6.03
C GLU A 160 9.21 14.68 -5.17
N MET A 161 9.08 14.71 -3.84
CA MET A 161 10.21 14.49 -2.93
C MET A 161 10.75 13.05 -3.01
N CYS A 162 9.87 12.07 -3.19
CA CYS A 162 10.25 10.67 -3.37
C CYS A 162 10.95 10.40 -4.71
N TYR A 163 10.56 11.14 -5.75
CA TYR A 163 11.24 11.12 -7.05
C TYR A 163 12.64 11.73 -6.94
N ASP A 164 12.73 12.93 -6.34
CA ASP A 164 13.95 13.72 -6.34
C ASP A 164 15.12 13.08 -5.60
N ILE A 165 14.87 12.40 -4.48
CA ILE A 165 15.93 11.69 -3.73
C ILE A 165 16.63 10.61 -4.58
N ASN A 166 15.94 10.07 -5.58
CA ASN A 166 16.44 9.04 -6.48
C ASN A 166 16.51 9.51 -7.94
N LYS A 167 16.53 10.82 -8.21
CA LYS A 167 16.40 11.36 -9.59
C LYS A 167 17.29 10.68 -10.61
N GLU A 168 18.59 10.50 -10.31
CA GLU A 168 19.53 9.82 -11.20
C GLU A 168 19.13 8.36 -11.49
N PHE A 169 18.67 7.63 -10.47
CA PHE A 169 18.16 6.27 -10.63
C PHE A 169 16.89 6.27 -11.50
N MET A 170 15.95 7.18 -11.24
CA MET A 170 14.68 7.28 -11.96
C MET A 170 14.90 7.57 -13.45
N GLU A 171 15.74 8.56 -13.78
CA GLU A 171 16.04 8.92 -15.16
C GLU A 171 16.79 7.80 -15.89
N ARG A 172 17.74 7.13 -15.21
CA ARG A 172 18.50 6.01 -15.80
C ARG A 172 17.58 4.85 -16.18
N MET A 173 16.54 4.56 -15.39
CA MET A 173 15.61 3.47 -15.68
C MET A 173 14.58 3.83 -16.77
N LYS A 174 14.20 5.11 -16.91
CA LYS A 174 13.32 5.60 -17.98
C LYS A 174 13.99 5.63 -19.36
N GLY A 175 15.31 5.74 -19.40
CA GLY A 175 16.11 5.97 -20.61
C GLY A 175 16.63 4.72 -21.33
N CYS A 176 16.09 3.53 -21.07
CA CYS A 176 16.43 2.29 -21.78
C CYS A 176 15.28 1.78 -22.65
#